data_AF-B0ZRI5-F1
#
_entry.id   AF-B0ZRI5-F1
#
_cell.length_a   1.000
_cell.length_b   1.000
_cell.length_c   1.000
_cell.angle_alpha   90.00
_cell.angle_beta   90.00
_cell.angle_gamma   90.00
#
_symmetry.space_group_name_H-M   'P 1'
#
loop_
_entity.id
_entity.type
_entity.pdbx_description
1 polymer ?
#
loop_
_entity_poly.entity_id
_entity_poly.type
_entity_poly.pdbx_seq_one_letter_code
_entity_poly.pdbx_strand_id
1 'polypeptide(L)'
;RYNNSKFFIWQSFDYPTDTLLPGMKLGWDGTKNLNKNLTSWTSLSDPSSGSYVFAIEHWNVSHGLLYSNGQVEFRTGPNYRQLVTIIETKEETSHSLNVTKNISSVSLLQLTYVGSLQLMEFIGGDINTLYYFPNDTCDFYNTCGDNSYCNTSNTCACIVGFHAWGLTNSNMRCVRKSQLSCQEKEFKKISNMKLPDTEYTIVETKVGLEECKKRCLMNCNCTAFANMDMRNGGS
;
A
#
# COMPACT_ATOMS: atom_id res chain seq x y z
N ARG A 1 28.14 26.43 -23.98
CA ARG A 1 27.60 25.43 -23.02
C ARG A 1 26.09 25.38 -23.22
N TYR A 2 25.59 24.43 -24.01
CA TYR A 2 24.14 24.26 -24.18
C TYR A 2 23.59 23.63 -22.90
N ASN A 3 22.79 24.40 -22.16
CA ASN A 3 22.06 23.93 -21.00
C ASN A 3 20.95 23.00 -21.52
N ASN A 4 21.25 21.71 -21.58
CA ASN A 4 20.35 20.70 -22.11
C ASN A 4 19.31 20.31 -21.05
N SER A 5 18.53 21.27 -20.57
CA SER A 5 17.30 20.95 -19.84
C SER A 5 16.37 20.33 -20.86
N LYS A 6 16.31 18.99 -20.90
CA LYS A 6 15.38 18.25 -21.76
C LYS A 6 13.95 18.60 -21.31
N PHE A 7 13.37 19.61 -21.96
CA PHE A 7 12.00 20.00 -21.76
C PHE A 7 11.13 19.13 -22.68
N PHE A 8 10.49 18.12 -22.11
CA PHE A 8 9.56 17.27 -22.82
C PHE A 8 8.16 17.88 -22.74
N ILE A 9 7.57 18.21 -23.90
CA ILE A 9 6.20 18.74 -23.98
C ILE A 9 5.19 17.64 -23.64
N TRP A 10 5.49 16.39 -24.01
CA TRP A 10 4.65 15.22 -23.78
C TRP A 10 5.50 13.95 -23.68
N GLN A 11 5.07 12.98 -22.88
CA GLN A 11 5.63 11.63 -22.83
C GLN A 11 4.54 10.61 -22.46
N SER A 12 4.60 9.41 -23.03
CA SER A 12 3.67 8.32 -22.70
C SER A 12 3.74 7.89 -21.23
N PHE A 13 4.91 8.05 -20.60
CA PHE A 13 5.12 7.72 -19.19
C PHE A 13 4.28 8.58 -18.23
N ASP A 14 3.73 9.70 -18.70
CA ASP A 14 2.78 10.51 -17.94
C ASP A 14 1.34 9.98 -18.02
N TYR A 15 1.04 9.11 -19.00
CA TYR A 15 -0.31 8.58 -19.27
C TYR A 15 -0.27 7.05 -19.38
N PRO A 16 0.04 6.34 -18.29
CA PRO A 16 0.04 4.88 -18.28
C PRO A 16 -1.34 4.28 -18.59
N THR A 17 -1.33 3.08 -19.17
CA THR A 17 -2.52 2.23 -19.32
C THR A 17 -2.66 1.33 -18.10
N ASP A 18 -2.49 0.02 -18.27
CA ASP A 18 -2.56 -1.03 -17.27
C ASP A 18 -1.18 -1.42 -16.73
N THR A 19 -0.09 -0.88 -17.28
CA THR A 19 1.27 -1.39 -17.03
C THR A 19 2.24 -0.31 -16.54
N LEU A 20 3.01 -0.63 -15.51
CA LEU A 20 4.15 0.12 -15.02
C LEU A 20 5.47 -0.55 -15.47
N LEU A 21 6.21 0.14 -16.32
CA LEU A 21 7.52 -0.29 -16.83
C LEU A 21 8.69 0.24 -15.97
N PRO A 22 9.87 -0.38 -16.05
CA PRO A 22 11.09 0.17 -15.48
C PRO A 22 11.34 1.62 -15.93
N GLY A 23 11.61 2.50 -14.96
CA GLY A 23 11.84 3.93 -15.20
C GLY A 23 10.58 4.81 -15.24
N MET A 24 9.38 4.21 -15.27
CA MET A 24 8.14 4.94 -15.04
C MET A 24 7.96 5.25 -13.55
N LYS A 25 7.13 6.27 -13.28
CA LYS A 25 6.74 6.70 -11.94
C LYS A 25 5.22 6.73 -11.86
N LEU A 26 4.65 5.98 -10.92
CA LEU A 26 3.21 5.98 -10.62
C LEU A 26 2.93 6.90 -9.43
N GLY A 27 1.83 7.64 -9.43
CA GLY A 27 1.44 8.58 -8.36
C GLY A 27 1.49 10.05 -8.77
N TRP A 28 1.60 10.94 -7.78
CA TRP A 28 1.50 12.38 -7.92
C TRP A 28 2.82 13.04 -8.35
N ASP A 29 2.75 13.82 -9.43
CA ASP A 29 3.81 14.68 -9.96
C ASP A 29 3.36 16.15 -9.88
N GLY A 30 3.80 16.85 -8.83
CA GLY A 30 3.43 18.24 -8.56
C GLY A 30 4.03 19.24 -9.55
N THR A 31 5.10 18.88 -10.27
CA THR A 31 5.69 19.76 -11.31
C THR A 31 4.80 19.85 -12.54
N LYS A 32 4.06 18.78 -12.84
CA LYS A 32 3.11 18.68 -13.96
C LYS A 32 1.65 18.76 -13.52
N ASN A 33 1.39 18.78 -12.22
CA ASN A 33 0.06 18.71 -11.63
C ASN A 33 -0.74 17.50 -12.15
N LEU A 34 -0.10 16.33 -12.16
CA LEU A 34 -0.62 15.11 -12.77
C LEU A 34 -0.57 13.93 -11.80
N ASN A 35 -1.66 13.17 -11.71
CA ASN A 35 -1.69 11.90 -11.00
C ASN A 35 -1.68 10.74 -12.00
N LYS A 36 -0.73 9.81 -11.85
CA LYS A 36 -0.48 8.71 -12.79
C LYS A 36 -0.94 7.42 -12.13
N ASN A 37 -1.98 6.79 -12.69
CA ASN A 37 -2.60 5.57 -12.15
C ASN A 37 -2.67 4.49 -13.23
N LEU A 38 -2.66 3.21 -12.85
CA LEU A 38 -2.93 2.13 -13.79
C LEU A 38 -4.42 1.89 -13.90
N THR A 39 -4.92 1.72 -15.11
CA THR A 39 -6.31 1.34 -15.39
C THR A 39 -6.30 0.03 -16.16
N SER A 40 -7.00 -0.97 -15.62
CA SER A 40 -7.16 -2.27 -16.26
C SER A 40 -7.79 -2.15 -17.65
N TRP A 41 -7.57 -3.17 -18.47
CA TRP A 41 -8.38 -3.40 -19.66
C TRP A 41 -9.79 -3.88 -19.28
N THR A 42 -10.78 -3.65 -20.13
CA THR A 42 -12.14 -4.16 -19.94
C THR A 42 -12.20 -5.69 -20.01
N SER A 43 -11.41 -6.30 -20.91
CA SER A 43 -11.30 -7.76 -21.03
C SER A 43 -9.97 -8.15 -21.65
N LEU A 44 -9.71 -9.45 -21.75
CA LEU A 44 -8.50 -9.97 -22.39
C LEU A 44 -8.30 -9.48 -23.84
N SER A 45 -9.40 -9.21 -24.56
CA SER A 45 -9.39 -8.80 -25.98
C SER A 45 -9.81 -7.36 -26.22
N ASP A 46 -10.24 -6.64 -25.18
CA ASP A 46 -10.70 -5.25 -25.27
C ASP A 46 -9.82 -4.34 -24.41
N PRO A 47 -8.90 -3.57 -25.02
CA PRO A 47 -7.98 -2.69 -24.31
C PRO A 47 -8.60 -1.37 -23.86
N SER A 48 -9.92 -1.19 -24.03
CA SER A 48 -10.62 -0.05 -23.47
C SER A 48 -10.59 -0.08 -21.92
N SER A 49 -10.90 1.07 -21.30
CA SER A 49 -10.76 1.23 -19.85
C SER A 49 -11.74 0.33 -19.08
N GLY A 50 -11.19 -0.57 -18.27
CA GLY A 50 -11.92 -1.48 -17.39
C GLY A 50 -12.32 -0.86 -16.05
N SER A 51 -12.89 -1.70 -15.18
CA SER A 51 -13.43 -1.30 -13.87
C SER A 51 -12.41 -1.18 -12.75
N TYR A 52 -11.20 -1.73 -12.96
CA TYR A 52 -10.15 -1.72 -11.94
C TYR A 52 -9.13 -0.61 -12.17
N VAL A 53 -8.76 0.06 -11.07
CA VAL A 53 -7.76 1.13 -11.06
C VAL A 53 -6.78 0.90 -9.91
N PHE A 54 -5.49 0.99 -10.19
CA PHE A 54 -4.45 0.99 -9.16
C PHE A 54 -3.80 2.37 -9.07
N ALA A 55 -3.89 2.99 -7.90
CA ALA A 55 -3.44 4.36 -7.65
C ALA A 55 -2.53 4.42 -6.42
N ILE A 56 -1.63 5.41 -6.40
CA ILE A 56 -0.80 5.70 -5.23
C ILE A 56 -1.42 6.86 -4.46
N GLU A 57 -1.70 6.64 -3.18
CA GLU A 57 -2.24 7.69 -2.31
C GLU A 57 -1.16 8.69 -1.89
N HIS A 58 -1.53 9.97 -1.90
CA HIS A 58 -0.68 11.09 -1.52
C HIS A 58 -0.84 11.46 -0.03
N TRP A 59 -0.80 10.45 0.85
CA TRP A 59 -0.85 10.65 2.30
C TRP A 59 0.55 10.86 2.88
N ASN A 60 0.64 11.05 4.20
CA ASN A 60 1.93 11.16 4.90
C ASN A 60 2.79 9.89 4.78
N VAL A 61 2.16 8.73 4.61
CA VAL A 61 2.81 7.47 4.20
C VAL A 61 2.05 6.96 2.98
N SER A 62 2.70 6.98 1.84
CA SER A 62 2.10 6.54 0.58
C SER A 62 2.05 5.01 0.51
N HIS A 63 0.97 4.52 -0.05
CA HIS A 63 0.78 3.13 -0.41
C HIS A 63 -0.14 3.06 -1.63
N GLY A 64 -0.11 1.92 -2.32
CA GLY A 64 -1.03 1.66 -3.43
C GLY A 64 -2.40 1.20 -2.94
N LEU A 65 -3.44 1.67 -3.59
CA LEU A 65 -4.81 1.19 -3.47
C LEU A 65 -5.28 0.65 -4.81
N LEU A 66 -5.88 -0.54 -4.76
CA LEU A 66 -6.59 -1.14 -5.87
C LEU A 66 -8.09 -0.91 -5.65
N TYR A 67 -8.72 -0.31 -6.65
CA TYR A 67 -10.13 0.00 -6.69
C TYR A 67 -10.85 -0.89 -7.71
N SER A 68 -12.10 -1.20 -7.42
CA SER A 68 -13.06 -1.86 -8.32
C SER A 68 -14.34 -1.07 -8.30
N ASN A 69 -14.73 -0.50 -9.44
CA ASN A 69 -15.90 0.37 -9.55
C ASN A 69 -15.92 1.50 -8.50
N GLY A 70 -14.74 2.04 -8.16
CA GLY A 70 -14.56 3.11 -7.17
C GLY A 70 -14.56 2.66 -5.70
N GLN A 71 -14.73 1.37 -5.40
CA GLN A 71 -14.58 0.82 -4.05
C GLN A 71 -13.16 0.27 -3.85
N VAL A 72 -12.56 0.47 -2.68
CA VAL A 72 -11.24 -0.09 -2.36
C VAL A 72 -11.37 -1.59 -2.15
N GLU A 73 -10.65 -2.39 -2.94
CA GLU A 73 -10.59 -3.85 -2.80
C GLU A 73 -9.28 -4.32 -2.17
N PHE A 74 -8.19 -3.57 -2.32
CA PHE A 74 -6.90 -3.96 -1.77
C PHE A 74 -6.01 -2.77 -1.47
N ARG A 75 -5.19 -2.92 -0.42
CA ARG A 75 -4.15 -1.96 -0.03
C ARG A 75 -2.80 -2.65 -0.01
N THR A 76 -1.80 -2.06 -0.64
CA THR A 76 -0.46 -2.64 -0.68
C THR A 76 0.15 -2.76 0.72
N GLY A 77 0.93 -3.82 0.93
CA GLY A 77 1.64 -4.08 2.17
C GLY A 77 3.17 -4.11 2.00
N PRO A 78 3.90 -4.64 2.99
CA PRO A 78 5.36 -4.74 2.98
C PRO A 78 5.93 -5.45 1.73
N ASN A 79 5.26 -6.49 1.23
CA ASN A 79 5.72 -7.24 0.06
C ASN A 79 5.79 -6.36 -1.19
N TYR A 80 4.75 -5.57 -1.47
CA TYR A 80 4.76 -4.61 -2.58
C TYR A 80 5.85 -3.53 -2.38
N ARG A 81 6.05 -3.04 -1.15
CA ARG A 81 7.08 -2.03 -0.83
C ARG A 81 8.50 -2.50 -1.13
N GLN A 82 8.77 -3.81 -1.14
CA GLN A 82 10.07 -4.37 -1.53
C GLN A 82 10.31 -4.34 -3.04
N LEU A 83 9.24 -4.26 -3.84
CA LEU A 83 9.29 -4.28 -5.31
C LEU A 83 9.54 -2.90 -5.91
N VAL A 84 9.28 -1.83 -5.14
CA VAL A 84 9.30 -0.45 -5.64
C VAL A 84 10.25 0.44 -4.85
N THR A 85 10.78 1.46 -5.52
CA THR A 85 11.38 2.64 -4.91
C THR A 85 10.28 3.68 -4.70
N ILE A 86 10.21 4.21 -3.47
CA ILE A 86 9.20 5.18 -3.07
C ILE A 86 9.86 6.54 -2.85
N ILE A 87 9.29 7.57 -3.48
CA ILE A 87 9.65 8.97 -3.29
C ILE A 87 8.45 9.66 -2.66
N GLU A 88 8.65 10.27 -1.50
CA GLU A 88 7.63 11.01 -0.76
C GLU A 88 8.19 12.39 -0.40
N THR A 89 7.79 13.40 -1.17
CA THR A 89 8.17 14.80 -0.98
C THR A 89 6.93 15.67 -1.12
N LYS A 90 7.06 16.97 -0.83
CA LYS A 90 5.95 17.92 -1.03
C LYS A 90 5.59 18.12 -2.51
N GLU A 91 6.54 17.86 -3.41
CA GLU A 91 6.40 18.11 -4.85
C GLU A 91 6.14 16.82 -5.64
N GLU A 92 6.39 15.66 -5.04
CA GLU A 92 6.28 14.36 -5.71
C GLU A 92 5.98 13.26 -4.69
N THR A 93 4.96 12.46 -4.97
CA THR A 93 4.75 11.16 -4.32
C THR A 93 4.64 10.09 -5.38
N SER A 94 5.69 9.31 -5.55
CA SER A 94 5.74 8.36 -6.64
C SER A 94 6.38 7.03 -6.26
N HIS A 95 5.89 5.98 -6.90
CA HIS A 95 6.37 4.62 -6.80
C HIS A 95 6.91 4.20 -8.17
N SER A 96 8.14 3.69 -8.21
CA SER A 96 8.78 3.19 -9.42
C SER A 96 9.33 1.80 -9.21
N LEU A 97 9.19 0.90 -10.19
CA LEU A 97 9.66 -0.47 -10.07
C LEU A 97 11.18 -0.54 -9.86
N ASN A 98 11.63 -1.39 -8.93
CA ASN A 98 13.04 -1.67 -8.74
C ASN A 98 13.61 -2.39 -9.97
N VAL A 99 14.66 -1.82 -10.56
CA VAL A 99 15.25 -2.38 -11.79
C VAL A 99 16.33 -3.39 -11.43
N THR A 100 16.14 -4.65 -11.82
CA THR A 100 17.20 -5.64 -11.84
C THR A 100 18.17 -5.34 -12.98
N LYS A 101 19.47 -5.29 -12.71
CA LYS A 101 20.51 -4.94 -13.70
C LYS A 101 20.78 -6.04 -14.74
N ASN A 102 19.95 -7.07 -14.82
CA ASN A 102 20.15 -8.15 -15.77
C ASN A 102 19.66 -7.69 -17.15
N ILE A 103 20.58 -7.60 -18.12
CA ILE A 103 20.29 -7.13 -19.49
C ILE A 103 19.34 -8.10 -20.22
N SER A 104 19.27 -9.36 -19.75
CA SER A 104 18.48 -10.42 -20.37
C SER A 104 17.09 -10.63 -19.75
N SER A 105 16.68 -9.82 -18.76
CA SER A 105 15.32 -9.87 -18.21
C SER A 105 14.67 -8.51 -18.10
N VAL A 106 13.36 -8.48 -18.35
CA VAL A 106 12.53 -7.28 -18.18
C VAL A 106 11.42 -7.61 -17.21
N SER A 107 11.32 -6.85 -16.13
CA SER A 107 10.21 -6.94 -15.19
C SER A 107 9.22 -5.81 -15.42
N LEU A 108 7.93 -6.11 -15.38
CA LEU A 108 6.86 -5.11 -15.46
C LEU A 108 5.75 -5.44 -14.47
N LEU A 109 5.09 -4.40 -13.97
CA LEU A 109 3.97 -4.55 -13.06
C LEU A 109 2.67 -4.21 -13.82
N GLN A 110 1.79 -5.19 -14.01
CA GLN A 110 0.56 -5.03 -14.79
C GLN A 110 -0.68 -5.20 -13.91
N LEU A 111 -1.68 -4.34 -14.11
CA LEU A 111 -3.03 -4.48 -13.58
C LEU A 111 -3.91 -5.21 -14.60
N THR A 112 -4.25 -6.44 -14.31
CA THR A 112 -5.06 -7.29 -15.20
C THR A 112 -6.54 -6.88 -15.22
N TYR A 113 -7.26 -7.30 -16.28
CA TYR A 113 -8.72 -7.06 -16.43
C TYR A 113 -9.58 -7.73 -15.34
N VAL A 114 -9.02 -8.69 -14.60
CA VAL A 114 -9.70 -9.38 -13.47
C VAL A 114 -9.39 -8.75 -12.11
N GLY A 115 -8.69 -7.61 -12.07
CA GLY A 115 -8.39 -6.93 -10.80
C GLY A 115 -7.23 -7.54 -10.03
N SER A 116 -6.24 -8.10 -10.73
CA SER A 116 -5.00 -8.58 -10.10
C SER A 116 -3.80 -7.75 -10.58
N LEU A 117 -3.02 -7.22 -9.64
CA LEU A 117 -1.76 -6.51 -9.91
C LEU A 117 -0.60 -7.52 -9.86
N GLN A 118 0.07 -7.73 -10.98
CA GLN A 118 1.04 -8.81 -11.17
C GLN A 118 2.41 -8.28 -11.57
N LEU A 119 3.46 -8.74 -10.88
CA LEU A 119 4.84 -8.52 -11.31
C LEU A 119 5.23 -9.68 -12.23
N MET A 120 5.36 -9.38 -13.52
CA MET A 120 5.78 -10.33 -14.54
C MET A 120 7.25 -10.11 -14.90
N GLU A 121 7.99 -11.19 -15.09
CA GLU A 121 9.36 -11.18 -15.59
C GLU A 121 9.45 -11.95 -16.92
N PHE A 122 10.05 -11.30 -17.90
CA PHE A 122 10.29 -11.82 -19.23
C PHE A 122 11.76 -12.24 -19.35
N ILE A 123 12.01 -13.53 -19.57
CA ILE A 123 13.37 -14.09 -19.74
C ILE A 123 13.39 -14.95 -21.00
N GLY A 124 14.18 -14.56 -22.01
CA GLY A 124 14.39 -15.40 -23.19
C GLY A 124 13.14 -15.77 -24.00
N GLY A 125 12.02 -15.04 -23.83
CA GLY A 125 10.73 -15.32 -24.44
C GLY A 125 9.69 -15.96 -23.51
N ASP A 126 10.11 -16.45 -22.34
CA ASP A 126 9.22 -16.99 -21.31
C ASP A 126 8.69 -15.88 -20.40
N ILE A 127 7.45 -16.04 -19.92
CA ILE A 127 6.78 -15.11 -19.00
C ILE A 127 6.59 -15.81 -17.66
N ASN A 128 7.17 -15.25 -16.61
CA ASN A 128 7.03 -15.74 -15.24
C ASN A 128 6.29 -14.72 -14.39
N THR A 129 5.26 -15.15 -13.65
CA THR A 129 4.60 -14.31 -12.64
C THR A 129 5.33 -14.48 -11.32
N LEU A 130 6.02 -13.43 -10.85
CA LEU A 130 6.80 -13.46 -9.61
C LEU A 130 5.94 -13.14 -8.38
N TYR A 131 5.02 -12.18 -8.53
CA TYR A 131 4.10 -11.75 -7.48
C TYR A 131 2.74 -11.41 -8.08
N TYR A 132 1.69 -11.60 -7.30
CA TYR A 132 0.34 -11.15 -7.62
C TYR A 132 -0.33 -10.60 -6.36
N PHE A 133 -1.13 -9.55 -6.54
CA PHE A 133 -1.88 -8.90 -5.46
C PHE A 133 -3.33 -8.70 -5.91
N PRO A 134 -4.34 -8.95 -5.04
CA PRO A 134 -4.25 -9.62 -3.74
C PRO A 134 -3.74 -11.07 -3.86
N ASN A 135 -3.03 -11.59 -2.86
CA ASN A 135 -2.50 -12.97 -2.88
C ASN A 135 -3.43 -13.97 -2.16
N ASP A 136 -4.09 -13.54 -1.09
CA ASP A 136 -5.01 -14.37 -0.30
C ASP A 136 -6.24 -13.58 0.18
N THR A 137 -7.12 -14.23 0.92
CA THR A 137 -8.36 -13.62 1.44
C THR A 137 -8.11 -12.53 2.48
N CYS A 138 -6.97 -12.53 3.16
CA CYS A 138 -6.60 -11.52 4.16
C CYS A 138 -6.13 -10.21 3.52
N ASP A 139 -5.68 -10.25 2.27
CA ASP A 139 -5.22 -9.07 1.55
C ASP A 139 -6.35 -8.15 1.13
N PHE A 140 -7.57 -8.69 0.92
CA PHE A 140 -8.74 -7.89 0.61
C PHE A 140 -9.01 -6.85 1.69
N TYR A 141 -9.39 -5.65 1.24
CA TYR A 141 -9.52 -4.50 2.09
C TYR A 141 -10.62 -4.72 3.13
N ASN A 142 -10.27 -4.49 4.39
CA ASN A 142 -11.18 -4.55 5.53
C ASN A 142 -11.92 -5.91 5.72
N THR A 143 -11.32 -7.04 5.31
CA THR A 143 -11.91 -8.39 5.48
C THR A 143 -12.39 -8.68 6.91
N CYS A 144 -11.66 -8.22 7.93
CA CYS A 144 -11.97 -8.54 9.33
C CYS A 144 -12.68 -7.43 10.11
N GLY A 145 -12.75 -6.20 9.58
CA GLY A 145 -13.33 -5.07 10.30
C GLY A 145 -12.43 -4.49 11.40
N ASP A 146 -12.95 -3.45 12.05
CA ASP A 146 -12.20 -2.64 13.02
C ASP A 146 -11.69 -3.44 14.23
N ASN A 147 -10.49 -3.07 14.71
CA ASN A 147 -9.84 -3.63 15.91
C ASN A 147 -9.65 -5.16 15.88
N SER A 148 -9.62 -5.73 14.68
CA SER A 148 -9.36 -7.13 14.42
C SER A 148 -8.22 -7.26 13.40
N TYR A 149 -7.74 -8.47 13.21
CA TYR A 149 -6.75 -8.77 12.18
C TYR A 149 -7.02 -10.14 11.55
N CYS A 150 -6.59 -10.28 10.30
CA CYS A 150 -6.61 -11.55 9.59
C CYS A 150 -5.30 -12.31 9.88
N ASN A 151 -5.41 -13.57 10.28
CA ASN A 151 -4.25 -14.40 10.60
C ASN A 151 -3.83 -15.29 9.42
N THR A 152 -2.73 -16.03 9.57
CA THR A 152 -2.19 -16.93 8.54
C THR A 152 -3.11 -18.12 8.19
N SER A 153 -4.17 -18.35 8.98
CA SER A 153 -5.20 -19.35 8.69
C SER A 153 -6.40 -18.76 7.96
N ASN A 154 -6.29 -17.54 7.42
CA ASN A 154 -7.38 -16.83 6.73
C ASN A 154 -8.62 -16.61 7.61
N THR A 155 -8.41 -16.42 8.92
CA THR A 155 -9.49 -16.17 9.88
C THR A 155 -9.27 -14.87 10.63
N CYS A 156 -10.38 -14.23 11.00
CA CYS A 156 -10.36 -12.98 11.72
C CYS A 156 -10.31 -13.21 13.24
N ALA A 157 -9.42 -12.49 13.91
CA ALA A 157 -9.28 -12.52 15.35
C ALA A 157 -9.26 -11.09 15.91
N CYS A 158 -9.81 -10.90 17.11
CA CYS A 158 -9.71 -9.62 17.80
C CYS A 158 -8.29 -9.39 18.30
N ILE A 159 -7.87 -8.12 18.27
CA ILE A 159 -6.61 -7.69 18.87
C ILE A 159 -6.62 -8.01 20.38
N VAL A 160 -5.46 -8.33 20.95
CA VAL A 160 -5.32 -8.58 22.39
C VAL A 160 -5.87 -7.39 23.19
N GLY A 161 -6.79 -7.66 24.12
CA GLY A 161 -7.50 -6.63 24.89
C GLY A 161 -8.87 -6.25 24.32
N PHE A 162 -9.24 -6.79 23.16
CA PHE A 162 -10.58 -6.69 22.58
C PHE A 162 -11.30 -8.05 22.68
N HIS A 163 -12.62 -8.02 22.62
CA HIS A 163 -13.47 -9.21 22.57
C HIS A 163 -14.50 -9.08 21.46
N ALA A 164 -14.90 -10.22 20.91
CA ALA A 164 -15.95 -10.28 19.92
C ALA A 164 -17.30 -9.90 20.56
N TRP A 165 -18.01 -9.00 19.91
CA TRP A 165 -19.36 -8.58 20.25
C TRP A 165 -20.25 -8.82 19.02
N GLY A 166 -21.31 -9.61 19.19
CA GLY A 166 -22.23 -10.02 18.12
C GLY A 166 -22.27 -11.54 17.91
N LEU A 167 -23.46 -12.07 17.58
CA LEU A 167 -23.77 -13.51 17.54
C LEU A 167 -23.49 -14.20 16.18
N THR A 168 -22.97 -13.49 15.17
CA THR A 168 -22.80 -14.03 13.81
C THR A 168 -21.43 -13.71 13.20
N ASN A 169 -20.87 -14.67 12.47
CA ASN A 169 -19.56 -14.56 11.81
C ASN A 169 -19.47 -13.38 10.81
N SER A 170 -20.59 -12.91 10.27
CA SER A 170 -20.64 -11.82 9.29
C SER A 170 -20.63 -10.41 9.89
N ASN A 171 -20.84 -10.27 11.21
CA ASN A 171 -20.92 -8.98 11.91
C ASN A 171 -20.10 -8.97 13.22
N MET A 172 -19.04 -9.77 13.30
CA MET A 172 -18.18 -9.83 14.48
C MET A 172 -17.46 -8.49 14.65
N ARG A 173 -17.85 -7.71 15.67
CA ARG A 173 -17.17 -6.46 16.03
C ARG A 173 -16.23 -6.70 17.19
N CYS A 174 -15.00 -6.22 17.09
CA CYS A 174 -14.05 -6.29 18.19
C CYS A 174 -14.15 -5.03 19.04
N VAL A 175 -14.66 -5.18 20.27
CA VAL A 175 -14.85 -4.08 21.23
C VAL A 175 -13.84 -4.24 22.37
N ARG A 176 -13.29 -3.11 22.84
CA ARG A 176 -12.31 -3.11 23.92
C ARG A 176 -12.92 -3.69 25.19
N LYS A 177 -12.17 -4.54 25.90
CA LYS A 177 -12.64 -5.17 27.15
C LYS A 177 -12.77 -4.17 28.31
N SER A 178 -12.00 -3.09 28.29
CA SER A 178 -11.97 -2.05 29.32
C SER A 178 -12.05 -0.66 28.70
N GLN A 179 -12.67 0.26 29.42
CA GLN A 179 -12.69 1.67 29.05
C GLN A 179 -11.29 2.28 29.18
N LEU A 180 -10.89 3.10 28.21
CA LEU A 180 -9.63 3.83 28.25
C LEU A 180 -9.74 5.02 29.20
N SER A 181 -8.84 5.13 30.18
CA SER A 181 -8.52 6.42 30.79
C SER A 181 -7.35 7.03 30.00
N CYS A 182 -7.37 8.34 29.76
CA CYS A 182 -6.28 8.97 29.02
C CYS A 182 -4.95 8.93 29.81
N GLN A 183 -5.03 8.93 31.15
CA GLN A 183 -3.86 8.96 32.02
C GLN A 183 -3.19 7.59 32.19
N GLU A 184 -3.94 6.48 32.06
CA GLU A 184 -3.44 5.11 32.24
C GLU A 184 -3.59 4.30 30.95
N LYS A 185 -2.83 4.69 29.92
CA LYS A 185 -2.73 3.93 28.68
C LYS A 185 -1.66 2.85 28.77
N GLU A 186 -2.07 1.60 28.63
CA GLU A 186 -1.17 0.46 28.42
C GLU A 186 -1.20 0.02 26.95
N PHE A 187 -0.03 -0.25 26.38
CA PHE A 187 0.11 -0.77 25.02
C PHE A 187 0.59 -2.22 25.05
N LYS A 188 -0.06 -3.07 24.25
CA LYS A 188 0.41 -4.43 23.97
C LYS A 188 1.11 -4.44 22.63
N LYS A 189 2.34 -4.97 22.60
CA LYS A 189 3.08 -5.16 21.35
C LYS A 189 2.43 -6.29 20.55
N ILE A 190 2.24 -6.06 19.26
CA ILE A 190 1.79 -7.06 18.28
C ILE A 190 2.86 -7.11 17.20
N SER A 191 3.32 -8.31 16.86
CA SER A 191 4.43 -8.52 15.91
C SER A 191 3.92 -9.10 14.59
N ASN A 192 4.71 -8.99 13.54
CA ASN A 192 4.42 -9.54 12.20
C ASN A 192 3.11 -9.01 11.59
N MET A 193 2.82 -7.74 11.83
CA MET A 193 1.60 -7.09 11.36
C MET A 193 1.87 -6.25 10.12
N LYS A 194 0.96 -6.33 9.14
CA LYS A 194 0.75 -5.23 8.18
C LYS A 194 0.15 -4.06 8.96
N LEU A 195 0.82 -2.91 8.96
CA LEU A 195 0.31 -1.71 9.63
C LEU A 195 -1.10 -1.37 9.14
N PRO A 196 -1.99 -0.82 9.99
CA PRO A 196 -3.34 -0.43 9.61
C PRO A 196 -3.33 0.66 8.54
N ASP A 197 -4.53 1.06 8.11
CA ASP A 197 -4.70 2.19 7.20
C ASP A 197 -4.02 3.46 7.74
N THR A 198 -3.33 4.20 6.87
CA THR A 198 -2.50 5.35 7.25
C THR A 198 -3.14 6.71 6.99
N GLU A 199 -4.40 6.78 6.56
CA GLU A 199 -5.11 8.03 6.25
C GLU A 199 -5.02 9.05 7.40
N TYR A 200 -5.31 8.61 8.62
CA TYR A 200 -5.32 9.44 9.82
C TYR A 200 -4.05 9.34 10.66
N THR A 201 -2.92 8.92 10.05
CA THR A 201 -1.65 8.73 10.76
C THR A 201 -0.82 10.00 10.82
N ILE A 202 -0.26 10.29 12.00
CA ILE A 202 0.74 11.34 12.22
C ILE A 202 2.13 10.71 12.05
N VAL A 203 2.97 11.30 11.19
CA VAL A 203 4.30 10.77 10.87
C VAL A 203 5.38 11.74 11.32
N GLU A 204 6.35 11.24 12.07
CA GLU A 204 7.53 11.99 12.51
C GLU A 204 8.81 11.20 12.29
N THR A 205 9.60 11.60 11.29
CA THR A 205 10.80 10.87 10.85
C THR A 205 12.03 11.08 11.75
N LYS A 206 12.02 12.10 12.60
CA LYS A 206 13.16 12.49 13.46
C LYS A 206 13.09 11.91 14.88
N VAL A 207 12.12 11.04 15.14
CA VAL A 207 11.76 10.58 16.47
C VAL A 207 11.92 9.06 16.54
N GLY A 208 12.53 8.56 17.63
CA GLY A 208 12.65 7.12 17.88
C GLY A 208 11.40 6.53 18.52
N LEU A 209 11.31 5.19 18.54
CA LEU A 209 10.12 4.46 19.03
C LEU A 209 9.70 4.84 20.46
N GLU A 210 10.65 5.01 21.39
CA GLU A 210 10.35 5.37 22.78
C GLU A 210 9.73 6.76 22.92
N GLU A 211 10.18 7.72 22.11
CA GLU A 211 9.62 9.07 22.10
C GLU A 211 8.27 9.09 21.36
N CYS A 212 8.10 8.28 20.32
CA CYS A 212 6.81 8.04 19.68
C CYS A 212 5.77 7.49 20.67
N LYS A 213 6.18 6.52 21.51
CA LYS A 213 5.35 5.98 22.61
C LYS A 213 4.95 7.07 23.60
N LYS A 214 5.89 7.91 24.06
CA LYS A 214 5.60 9.01 25.00
C LYS A 214 4.59 9.99 24.43
N ARG A 215 4.71 10.36 23.16
CA ARG A 215 3.76 11.24 22.49
C ARG A 215 2.38 10.62 22.34
N CYS A 216 2.32 9.33 22.01
CA CYS A 216 1.06 8.59 21.96
C CYS A 216 0.38 8.50 23.35
N LEU A 217 1.16 8.36 24.43
CA LEU A 217 0.65 8.42 25.80
C LEU A 217 0.04 9.80 26.12
N MET A 218 0.70 10.89 25.70
CA MET A 218 0.23 12.26 25.95
C MET A 218 -0.99 12.65 25.11
N ASN A 219 -1.18 12.05 23.94
CA ASN A 219 -2.32 12.32 23.08
C ASN A 219 -3.48 11.36 23.39
N CYS A 220 -4.57 11.85 23.99
CA CYS A 220 -5.74 11.04 24.34
C CYS A 220 -6.37 10.30 23.14
N ASN A 221 -6.26 10.85 21.92
CA ASN A 221 -6.80 10.24 20.71
C ASN A 221 -5.88 9.19 20.08
N CYS A 222 -4.63 9.07 20.53
CA CYS A 222 -3.72 8.06 20.00
C CYS A 222 -4.14 6.65 20.46
N THR A 223 -4.34 5.75 19.50
CA THR A 223 -4.78 4.36 19.70
C THR A 223 -3.66 3.33 19.48
N ALA A 224 -2.66 3.65 18.66
CA ALA A 224 -1.51 2.81 18.36
C ALA A 224 -0.32 3.66 17.88
N PHE A 225 0.89 3.08 17.93
CA PHE A 225 2.12 3.67 17.39
C PHE A 225 3.02 2.57 16.81
N ALA A 226 3.83 2.91 15.83
CA ALA A 226 4.77 1.98 15.19
C ALA A 226 5.95 2.75 14.57
N ASN A 227 7.02 2.03 14.23
CA ASN A 227 8.09 2.58 13.40
C ASN A 227 7.64 2.67 11.94
N MET A 228 8.03 3.75 11.26
CA MET A 228 7.74 3.94 9.84
C MET A 228 8.67 3.15 8.90
N ASP A 229 9.93 2.95 9.30
CA ASP A 229 10.93 2.24 8.50
C ASP A 229 11.31 0.93 9.19
N MET A 230 10.97 -0.18 8.54
CA MET A 230 11.26 -1.53 9.03
C MET A 230 12.60 -2.08 8.51
N ARG A 231 13.33 -1.34 7.66
CA ARG A 231 14.58 -1.82 7.02
C ARG A 231 15.70 -2.18 8.00
N ASN A 232 15.65 -1.72 9.24
CA ASN A 232 16.64 -2.01 10.29
C ASN A 232 16.09 -2.84 11.46
N GLY A 233 15.17 -3.79 11.19
CA GLY A 233 14.64 -4.66 12.25
C GLY A 233 13.65 -3.98 13.20
N GLY A 234 12.99 -2.91 12.72
CA GLY A 234 11.89 -2.26 13.41
C GLY A 234 10.76 -3.27 13.60
N SER A 235 10.66 -3.81 14.82
CA SER A 235 9.68 -4.81 15.22
C SER A 235 8.37 -4.21 15.66
#